data_AF-A0A357GT99-F1
#
_entry.id   AF-A0A357GT99-F1
#
_cell.length_a   1.000
_cell.length_b   1.000
_cell.length_c   1.000
_cell.angle_alpha   90.00
_cell.angle_beta   90.00
_cell.angle_gamma   90.00
#
_symmetry.space_group_name_H-M   'P 1'
#
loop_
_entity.id
_entity.type
_entity.pdbx_description
1 polymer ?
#
loop_
_entity_poly.entity_id
_entity_poly.type
_entity_poly.pdbx_seq_one_letter_code
_entity_poly.pdbx_strand_id
1 'polypeptide(L)'
;MNNLNISQLNKKDQRIYWFANFIILSFFLMFIIFTLARVIFPSQFFTYSFANINSLKNTIMNMAQADDKMNFYASTPLNFSQIEINLELASPVADFKNQKITLQKSYKAFFYPEASSLDDLKNKEENSLVSIDDSVFIVGNQKTTPIDSTLTFESLGYSWDSLRPNTTDLSAYEKQKLADLNAAHPTGTILKTTSGSTYYFIENFTKKKIVNPSPNNIQNAIAVDEESLNKSDFCILEKNKLFPKKYSCEVPLSQIVGLIGKDYRFTLDGLPANIQIKKIGLKFEKSLTRENFQFFLGELKKRMLYRFGFKDA
;
A
#
# COMPACT_ATOMS: atom_id res chain seq x y z
N MET A 1 -13.12 47.24 -48.05
CA MET A 1 -13.44 46.44 -46.85
C MET A 1 -14.78 45.78 -47.11
N ASN A 2 -14.79 44.49 -47.44
CA ASN A 2 -16.03 43.77 -47.73
C ASN A 2 -16.74 43.45 -46.40
N ASN A 3 -17.88 44.09 -46.18
CA ASN A 3 -18.79 43.72 -45.11
C ASN A 3 -19.33 42.32 -45.40
N LEU A 4 -18.74 41.32 -44.75
CA LEU A 4 -19.29 39.97 -44.70
C LEU A 4 -20.63 40.07 -43.96
N ASN A 5 -21.72 40.02 -44.73
CA ASN A 5 -23.07 39.89 -44.20
C ASN A 5 -23.15 38.57 -43.44
N ILE A 6 -23.09 38.65 -42.10
CA ILE A 6 -23.32 37.50 -41.23
C ILE A 6 -24.80 37.15 -41.38
N SER A 7 -25.08 36.04 -42.07
CA SER A 7 -26.43 35.51 -42.22
C SER A 7 -27.03 35.27 -40.83
N GLN A 8 -28.12 35.96 -40.53
CA GLN A 8 -28.87 35.71 -39.29
C GLN A 8 -29.50 34.31 -39.38
N LEU A 9 -29.16 33.44 -38.43
CA LEU A 9 -29.79 32.13 -38.30
C LEU A 9 -31.31 32.28 -38.09
N ASN A 10 -32.09 31.38 -38.66
CA ASN A 10 -33.53 31.30 -38.39
C ASN A 10 -33.76 31.07 -36.89
N LYS A 11 -34.84 31.63 -36.32
CA LYS A 11 -35.21 31.50 -34.90
C LYS A 11 -35.25 30.03 -34.44
N LYS A 12 -35.64 29.10 -35.32
CA LYS A 12 -35.63 27.67 -35.03
C LYS A 12 -34.21 27.13 -34.84
N ASP A 13 -33.31 27.48 -35.74
CA ASP A 13 -31.91 27.03 -35.69
C ASP A 13 -31.15 27.66 -34.52
N GLN A 14 -31.48 28.90 -34.16
CA GLN A 14 -30.94 29.55 -32.97
C GLN A 14 -31.30 28.80 -31.67
N ARG A 15 -32.54 28.30 -31.55
CA ARG A 15 -32.96 27.49 -30.40
C ARG A 15 -32.24 26.15 -30.36
N ILE A 16 -32.11 25.47 -31.51
CA ILE A 16 -31.39 24.20 -31.62
C ILE A 16 -29.92 24.40 -31.25
N TYR A 17 -29.28 25.45 -31.77
CA TYR A 17 -27.90 25.79 -31.46
C TYR A 17 -27.70 26.03 -29.96
N TRP A 18 -28.55 26.84 -29.33
CA TRP A 18 -28.45 27.13 -27.90
C TRP A 18 -28.61 25.87 -27.05
N PHE A 19 -29.59 25.01 -27.39
CA PHE A 19 -29.81 23.74 -26.71
C PHE A 19 -28.63 22.77 -26.88
N ALA A 20 -28.09 22.65 -28.11
CA ALA A 20 -26.91 21.83 -28.39
C ALA A 20 -25.69 22.34 -27.62
N ASN A 21 -25.46 23.65 -27.60
CA ASN A 21 -24.37 24.27 -26.83
C ASN A 21 -24.52 24.01 -25.33
N PHE A 22 -25.74 24.09 -24.78
CA PHE A 22 -26.01 23.74 -23.39
C PHE A 22 -25.70 22.26 -23.09
N ILE A 23 -26.11 21.33 -23.97
CA ILE A 23 -25.77 19.90 -23.82
C ILE A 23 -24.26 19.70 -23.84
N ILE A 24 -23.54 20.32 -24.79
CA ILE A 24 -22.08 20.20 -24.90
C ILE A 24 -21.40 20.73 -23.64
N LEU A 25 -21.80 21.91 -23.16
CA LEU A 25 -21.25 22.49 -21.93
C LEU A 25 -21.57 21.64 -20.70
N SER A 26 -22.78 21.08 -20.61
CA SER A 26 -23.19 20.17 -19.54
C SER A 26 -22.36 18.89 -19.53
N PHE A 27 -22.15 18.29 -20.70
CA PHE A 27 -21.30 17.10 -20.86
C PHE A 27 -19.84 17.40 -20.46
N PHE A 28 -19.30 18.54 -20.89
CA PHE A 28 -17.95 18.96 -20.52
C PHE A 28 -17.81 19.19 -19.01
N LEU A 29 -18.79 19.85 -18.39
CA LEU A 29 -18.83 20.05 -16.94
C LEU A 29 -18.91 18.71 -16.19
N MET A 30 -19.77 17.79 -16.63
CA MET A 30 -19.84 16.44 -16.05
C MET A 30 -18.52 15.68 -16.17
N PHE A 31 -17.85 15.79 -17.31
CA PHE A 31 -16.54 15.17 -17.52
C PHE A 31 -15.47 15.77 -16.60
N ILE A 32 -15.46 17.09 -16.42
CA ILE A 32 -14.57 17.75 -15.44
C ILE A 32 -14.86 17.25 -14.02
N ILE A 33 -16.13 17.22 -13.61
CA ILE A 33 -16.51 16.75 -12.28
C ILE A 33 -16.08 15.29 -12.09
N PHE A 34 -16.28 14.43 -13.09
CA PHE A 34 -15.87 13.03 -13.05
C PHE A 34 -14.35 12.86 -12.93
N THR A 35 -13.57 13.61 -13.72
CA THR A 35 -12.10 13.54 -13.66
C THR A 35 -11.57 14.09 -12.34
N LEU A 36 -12.11 15.21 -11.84
CA LEU A 36 -11.79 15.73 -10.51
C LEU A 36 -12.12 14.71 -9.41
N ALA A 37 -13.30 14.08 -9.46
CA ALA A 37 -13.66 13.04 -8.51
C ALA A 37 -12.66 11.87 -8.53
N ARG A 38 -12.22 11.41 -9.71
CA ARG A 38 -11.20 10.37 -9.85
C ARG A 38 -9.83 10.76 -9.27
N VAL A 39 -9.46 12.04 -9.38
CA VAL A 39 -8.19 12.55 -8.83
C VAL A 39 -8.26 12.70 -7.30
N ILE A 40 -9.38 13.19 -6.78
CA ILE A 40 -9.58 13.43 -5.35
C ILE A 40 -9.79 12.11 -4.59
N PHE A 41 -10.49 11.16 -5.22
CA PHE A 41 -10.83 9.84 -4.68
C PHE A 41 -10.14 8.75 -5.50
N PRO A 42 -8.80 8.62 -5.37
CA PRO A 42 -8.05 7.62 -6.12
C PRO A 42 -8.46 6.21 -5.74
N SER A 43 -8.28 5.30 -6.68
CA SER A 43 -8.37 3.86 -6.48
C SER A 43 -7.08 3.18 -6.92
N GLN A 44 -6.73 2.07 -6.26
CA GLN A 44 -5.58 1.26 -6.60
C GLN A 44 -5.97 -0.21 -6.67
N PHE A 45 -5.53 -0.88 -7.72
CA PHE A 45 -5.87 -2.27 -7.99
C PHE A 45 -4.67 -3.18 -7.75
N PHE A 46 -4.92 -4.28 -7.06
CA PHE A 46 -3.98 -5.39 -6.94
C PHE A 46 -4.61 -6.66 -7.49
N THR A 47 -3.81 -7.49 -8.14
CA THR A 47 -4.32 -8.73 -8.73
C THR A 47 -3.31 -9.85 -8.60
N TYR A 48 -3.83 -11.07 -8.52
CA TYR A 48 -3.08 -12.31 -8.67
C TYR A 48 -3.85 -13.29 -9.54
N SER A 49 -3.20 -13.85 -10.56
CA SER A 49 -3.78 -14.86 -11.44
C SER A 49 -3.08 -16.20 -11.23
N PHE A 50 -3.80 -17.20 -10.70
CA PHE A 50 -3.28 -18.55 -10.54
C PHE A 50 -3.07 -19.27 -11.87
N ALA A 51 -3.80 -18.86 -12.91
CA ALA A 51 -3.58 -19.36 -14.28
C ALA A 51 -2.24 -18.89 -14.87
N ASN A 52 -1.62 -17.85 -14.31
CA ASN A 52 -0.32 -17.35 -14.76
C ASN A 52 0.45 -16.72 -13.59
N ILE A 53 1.06 -17.58 -12.77
CA ILE A 53 1.78 -17.20 -11.54
C ILE A 53 2.96 -16.25 -11.83
N ASN A 54 3.60 -16.42 -12.99
CA ASN A 54 4.77 -15.62 -13.40
C ASN A 54 4.39 -14.32 -14.14
N SER A 55 3.10 -13.97 -14.19
CA SER A 55 2.64 -12.74 -14.84
C SER A 55 3.22 -11.51 -14.14
N LEU A 56 3.86 -10.62 -14.90
CA LEU A 56 4.31 -9.30 -14.44
C LEU A 56 3.15 -8.40 -13.97
N LYS A 57 1.90 -8.76 -14.31
CA LYS A 57 0.70 -8.06 -13.82
C LYS A 57 0.30 -8.49 -12.41
N ASN A 58 0.90 -9.54 -11.85
CA ASN A 58 0.63 -9.94 -10.48
C ASN A 58 1.29 -8.94 -9.54
N THR A 59 0.48 -8.29 -8.71
CA THR A 59 0.92 -7.25 -7.76
C THR A 59 0.62 -7.63 -6.31
N ILE A 60 -0.18 -8.69 -6.10
CA ILE A 60 -0.31 -9.33 -4.79
C ILE A 60 0.91 -10.24 -4.59
N MET A 61 1.51 -10.17 -3.40
CA MET A 61 2.79 -10.80 -3.09
C MET A 61 2.66 -11.88 -2.02
N ASN A 62 3.66 -12.76 -1.96
CA ASN A 62 3.82 -13.79 -0.92
C ASN A 62 2.55 -14.62 -0.67
N MET A 63 1.95 -15.09 -1.76
CA MET A 63 0.85 -16.06 -1.71
C MET A 63 1.37 -17.34 -1.06
N ALA A 64 0.93 -17.63 0.16
CA ALA A 64 1.27 -18.84 0.88
C ALA A 64 -0.03 -19.52 1.31
N GLN A 65 -0.24 -20.76 0.88
CA GLN A 65 -1.33 -21.61 1.32
C GLN A 65 -0.77 -22.68 2.24
N ALA A 66 -1.33 -22.76 3.45
CA ALA A 66 -1.02 -23.79 4.43
C ALA A 66 -2.37 -24.29 4.98
N ASP A 67 -2.62 -25.59 4.83
CA ASP A 67 -3.87 -26.22 5.24
C ASP A 67 -5.11 -25.53 4.64
N ASP A 68 -6.03 -25.09 5.49
CA ASP A 68 -7.27 -24.39 5.15
C ASP A 68 -7.10 -22.85 5.10
N LYS A 69 -5.86 -22.35 5.18
CA LYS A 69 -5.54 -20.92 5.22
C LYS A 69 -4.71 -20.48 4.04
N MET A 70 -5.03 -19.30 3.52
CA MET A 70 -4.24 -18.62 2.50
C MET A 70 -3.89 -17.22 2.98
N ASN A 71 -2.59 -16.94 3.04
CA ASN A 71 -2.05 -15.63 3.37
C ASN A 71 -1.51 -14.95 2.13
N PHE A 72 -1.77 -13.65 2.00
CA PHE A 72 -1.22 -12.84 0.93
C PHE A 72 -1.14 -11.37 1.31
N TYR A 73 -0.35 -10.61 0.55
CA TYR A 73 0.00 -9.24 0.89
C TYR A 73 -0.23 -8.28 -0.27
N ALA A 74 -0.67 -7.07 0.05
CA ALA A 74 -0.64 -5.92 -0.85
C ALA A 74 0.01 -4.74 -0.14
N SER A 75 0.82 -3.97 -0.86
CA SER A 75 1.59 -2.87 -0.30
C SER A 75 1.18 -1.56 -0.96
N THR A 76 0.77 -0.57 -0.18
CA THR A 76 0.49 0.77 -0.67
C THR A 76 0.81 1.83 0.39
N PRO A 77 1.52 2.91 0.01
CA PRO A 77 1.78 4.04 0.91
C PRO A 77 0.57 4.98 1.03
N LEU A 78 -0.47 4.78 0.22
CA LEU A 78 -1.65 5.62 0.21
C LEU A 78 -2.65 5.19 1.29
N ASN A 79 -3.27 6.18 1.92
CA ASN A 79 -4.39 5.93 2.83
C ASN A 79 -5.67 5.78 2.02
N PHE A 80 -6.39 4.68 2.27
CA PHE A 80 -7.70 4.39 1.68
C PHE A 80 -8.72 4.21 2.79
N SER A 81 -10.01 4.33 2.46
CA SER A 81 -11.09 4.16 3.44
C SER A 81 -11.75 2.80 3.36
N GLN A 82 -11.59 2.09 2.23
CA GLN A 82 -12.20 0.79 2.02
C GLN A 82 -11.40 -0.07 1.04
N ILE A 83 -11.62 -1.38 1.11
CA ILE A 83 -11.09 -2.37 0.16
C ILE A 83 -12.23 -3.25 -0.34
N GLU A 84 -12.38 -3.32 -1.65
CA GLU A 84 -13.21 -4.31 -2.31
C GLU A 84 -12.35 -5.53 -2.67
N ILE A 85 -12.69 -6.68 -2.12
CA ILE A 85 -11.99 -7.96 -2.35
C ILE A 85 -12.83 -8.79 -3.31
N ASN A 86 -12.21 -9.23 -4.40
CA ASN A 86 -12.83 -10.02 -5.46
C ASN A 86 -12.10 -11.35 -5.59
N LEU A 87 -12.85 -12.45 -5.56
CA LEU A 87 -12.34 -13.80 -5.71
C LEU A 87 -13.06 -14.49 -6.88
N GLU A 88 -12.31 -15.03 -7.83
CA GLU A 88 -12.84 -15.84 -8.93
C GLU A 88 -12.34 -17.28 -8.77
N LEU A 89 -13.28 -18.23 -8.70
CA LEU A 89 -12.98 -19.66 -8.66
C LEU A 89 -12.85 -20.23 -10.09
N ALA A 90 -12.03 -21.27 -10.26
CA ALA A 90 -11.94 -21.99 -11.53
C ALA A 90 -13.26 -22.70 -11.89
N SER A 91 -13.90 -23.27 -10.86
CA SER A 91 -15.17 -24.00 -10.95
C SER A 91 -16.12 -23.57 -9.83
N PRO A 92 -17.45 -23.61 -10.04
CA PRO A 92 -18.41 -23.32 -8.98
C PRO A 92 -18.36 -24.42 -7.91
N VAL A 93 -18.35 -24.05 -6.63
CA VAL A 93 -18.38 -24.98 -5.48
C VAL A 93 -19.60 -24.62 -4.63
N ALA A 94 -20.41 -25.60 -4.26
CA ALA A 94 -21.65 -25.38 -3.50
C ALA A 94 -21.38 -24.89 -2.06
N ASP A 95 -20.30 -25.41 -1.46
CA ASP A 95 -19.94 -25.20 -0.05
C ASP A 95 -19.02 -23.99 0.17
N PHE A 96 -18.73 -23.22 -0.88
CA PHE A 96 -17.98 -21.98 -0.75
C PHE A 96 -18.89 -20.82 -0.33
N LYS A 97 -19.48 -20.95 0.86
CA LYS A 97 -20.32 -19.92 1.49
C LYS A 97 -19.70 -19.46 2.78
N ASN A 98 -19.90 -18.18 3.09
CA ASN A 98 -19.53 -17.56 4.37
C ASN A 98 -18.03 -17.60 4.69
N GLN A 99 -17.20 -17.55 3.65
CA GLN A 99 -15.75 -17.60 3.79
C GLN A 99 -15.24 -16.25 4.30
N LYS A 100 -14.51 -16.29 5.42
CA LYS A 100 -14.07 -15.08 6.11
C LYS A 100 -12.70 -14.67 5.59
N ILE A 101 -12.57 -13.41 5.21
CA ILE A 101 -11.27 -12.78 4.96
C ILE A 101 -10.97 -11.83 6.11
N THR A 102 -9.88 -12.08 6.79
CA THR A 102 -9.32 -11.21 7.83
C THR A 102 -8.25 -10.32 7.23
N LEU A 103 -8.22 -9.05 7.65
CA LEU A 103 -7.34 -8.01 7.14
C LEU A 103 -6.58 -7.35 8.30
N GLN A 104 -5.27 -7.18 8.12
CA GLN A 104 -4.40 -6.47 9.06
C GLN A 104 -3.49 -5.51 8.30
N LYS A 105 -3.03 -4.44 8.96
CA LYS A 105 -2.13 -3.43 8.38
C LYS A 105 -0.91 -3.25 9.27
N SER A 106 0.30 -3.37 8.74
CA SER A 106 1.56 -3.12 9.43
C SER A 106 2.71 -2.97 8.43
N TYR A 107 3.96 -3.10 8.87
CA TYR A 107 5.06 -3.44 7.98
C TYR A 107 5.16 -4.96 7.79
N LYS A 108 5.48 -5.39 6.56
CA LYS A 108 5.58 -6.81 6.20
C LYS A 108 6.54 -7.57 7.14
N ALA A 109 7.66 -6.96 7.51
CA ALA A 109 8.64 -7.57 8.42
C ALA A 109 8.11 -7.75 9.84
N PHE A 110 7.13 -6.95 10.28
CA PHE A 110 6.53 -7.09 11.60
C PHE A 110 5.58 -8.30 11.69
N PHE A 111 5.08 -8.77 10.55
CA PHE A 111 4.28 -10.01 10.46
C PHE A 111 5.13 -11.29 10.41
N TYR A 112 6.46 -11.18 10.41
CA TYR A 112 7.34 -12.35 10.46
C TYR A 112 7.15 -13.15 11.75
N PRO A 113 7.35 -14.48 11.69
CA PRO A 113 7.34 -15.31 12.88
C PRO A 113 8.40 -14.82 13.86
N GLU A 114 8.06 -14.88 15.15
CA GLU A 114 8.98 -14.54 16.22
C GLU A 114 9.93 -15.72 16.46
N ALA A 115 11.23 -15.44 16.44
CA ALA A 115 12.28 -16.40 16.77
C ALA A 115 12.82 -16.13 18.19
N SER A 116 13.76 -16.97 18.63
CA SER A 116 14.41 -16.82 19.94
C SER A 116 14.95 -15.40 20.14
N SER A 117 14.65 -14.81 21.29
CA SER A 117 15.08 -13.46 21.65
C SER A 117 16.61 -13.32 21.62
N LEU A 118 17.07 -12.11 21.36
CA LEU A 118 18.47 -11.71 21.46
C LEU A 118 18.68 -10.98 22.78
N ASP A 119 19.74 -11.33 23.50
CA ASP A 119 20.12 -10.58 24.70
C ASP A 119 20.49 -9.14 24.33
N ASP A 120 21.41 -8.98 23.38
CA ASP A 120 21.80 -7.71 22.79
C ASP A 120 22.15 -7.85 21.29
N LEU A 121 22.71 -6.78 20.72
CA LEU A 121 23.15 -6.71 19.32
C LEU A 121 24.66 -6.92 19.18
N LYS A 122 25.35 -7.54 20.15
CA LYS A 122 26.79 -7.80 20.03
C LYS A 122 27.05 -8.67 18.79
N ASN A 123 27.96 -8.21 17.94
CA ASN A 123 28.30 -8.83 16.65
C ASN A 123 27.19 -8.81 15.58
N LYS A 124 26.18 -7.94 15.73
CA LYS A 124 25.19 -7.66 14.69
C LYS A 124 25.39 -6.25 14.16
N GLU A 125 25.48 -6.13 12.85
CA GLU A 125 25.49 -4.85 12.17
C GLU A 125 24.05 -4.35 11.99
N GLU A 126 23.74 -3.19 12.56
CA GLU A 126 22.49 -2.48 12.31
C GLU A 126 22.48 -1.92 10.88
N ASN A 127 21.29 -1.82 10.32
CA ASN A 127 21.09 -1.10 9.08
C ASN A 127 21.40 0.38 9.23
N SER A 128 22.48 0.80 8.59
CA SER A 128 22.83 2.20 8.35
C SER A 128 22.23 2.66 7.02
N LEU A 129 21.76 3.90 6.98
CA LEU A 129 21.27 4.52 5.75
C LEU A 129 22.36 5.39 5.16
N VAL A 130 22.76 5.09 3.93
CA VAL A 130 23.80 5.84 3.23
C VAL A 130 23.31 6.36 1.88
N SER A 131 23.78 7.55 1.50
CA SER A 131 23.59 8.10 0.16
C SER A 131 24.87 8.08 -0.66
N ILE A 132 24.72 7.75 -1.94
CA ILE A 132 25.73 7.92 -2.98
C ILE A 132 25.05 8.63 -4.14
N ASP A 133 25.57 9.79 -4.51
CA ASP A 133 24.93 10.69 -5.47
C ASP A 133 23.45 10.92 -5.10
N ASP A 134 22.53 10.61 -6.01
CA ASP A 134 21.09 10.73 -5.81
C ASP A 134 20.42 9.41 -5.34
N SER A 135 21.21 8.38 -5.02
CA SER A 135 20.72 7.05 -4.64
C SER A 135 20.87 6.79 -3.14
N VAL A 136 19.89 6.08 -2.56
CA VAL A 136 19.89 5.68 -1.15
C VAL A 136 20.04 4.17 -1.02
N PHE A 137 20.88 3.76 -0.07
CA PHE A 137 21.18 2.36 0.23
C PHE A 137 20.98 2.07 1.72
N ILE A 138 20.49 0.86 2.00
CA ILE A 138 20.46 0.28 3.33
C ILE A 138 21.68 -0.63 3.44
N VAL A 139 22.55 -0.38 4.40
CA VAL A 139 23.79 -1.13 4.60
C VAL A 139 23.77 -1.79 5.96
N GLY A 140 23.87 -3.11 6.00
CA GLY A 140 23.94 -3.84 7.26
C GLY A 140 24.18 -5.32 7.05
N ASN A 141 24.87 -5.94 8.00
CA ASN A 141 25.23 -7.36 8.01
C ASN A 141 25.93 -7.79 6.70
N GLN A 142 26.95 -7.03 6.30
CA GLN A 142 27.72 -7.19 5.06
C GLN A 142 26.89 -7.18 3.77
N LYS A 143 25.68 -6.61 3.82
CA LYS A 143 24.76 -6.53 2.68
C LYS A 143 24.39 -5.08 2.38
N THR A 144 24.17 -4.80 1.09
CA THR A 144 23.68 -3.50 0.61
C THR A 144 22.37 -3.66 -0.15
N THR A 145 21.34 -2.93 0.23
CA THR A 145 20.04 -2.95 -0.44
C THR A 145 19.76 -1.57 -1.02
N PRO A 146 19.79 -1.38 -2.36
CA PRO A 146 19.39 -0.12 -2.97
C PRO A 146 17.89 0.09 -2.81
N ILE A 147 17.45 1.35 -2.71
CA ILE A 147 16.02 1.72 -2.65
C ILE A 147 15.62 2.38 -3.98
N ASP A 148 14.45 2.00 -4.52
CA ASP A 148 14.01 2.44 -5.85
C ASP A 148 13.59 3.92 -5.94
N SER A 149 13.15 4.51 -4.83
CA SER A 149 12.51 5.83 -4.81
C SER A 149 12.38 6.40 -3.40
N THR A 150 12.24 7.74 -3.33
CA THR A 150 11.85 8.47 -2.11
C THR A 150 10.57 7.92 -1.49
N LEU A 151 9.59 7.58 -2.33
CA LEU A 151 8.32 7.04 -1.85
C LEU A 151 8.53 5.69 -1.13
N THR A 152 9.35 4.80 -1.68
CA THR A 152 9.68 3.53 -1.01
C THR A 152 10.43 3.77 0.29
N PHE A 153 11.43 4.66 0.30
CA PHE A 153 12.18 5.02 1.50
C PHE A 153 11.28 5.44 2.66
N GLU A 154 10.39 6.42 2.42
CA GLU A 154 9.45 6.92 3.42
C GLU A 154 8.40 5.89 3.80
N SER A 155 7.91 5.11 2.81
CA SER A 155 6.92 4.07 3.05
C SER A 155 7.46 2.90 3.87
N LEU A 156 8.78 2.70 3.91
CA LEU A 156 9.44 1.76 4.82
C LEU A 156 9.65 2.38 6.22
N GLY A 157 9.28 3.64 6.44
CA GLY A 157 9.42 4.30 7.73
C GLY A 157 10.84 4.80 8.03
N TYR A 158 11.71 4.89 7.02
CA TYR A 158 13.02 5.51 7.17
C TYR A 158 12.91 7.03 7.22
N SER A 159 13.84 7.67 7.94
CA SER A 159 13.93 9.13 8.06
C SER A 159 15.10 9.68 7.25
N TRP A 160 14.86 10.77 6.52
CA TRP A 160 15.91 11.51 5.81
C TRP A 160 16.97 12.07 6.76
N ASP A 161 16.62 12.36 8.02
CA ASP A 161 17.56 12.86 9.02
C ASP A 161 18.57 11.79 9.47
N SER A 162 18.25 10.52 9.28
CA SER A 162 19.13 9.38 9.57
C SER A 162 20.10 9.09 8.41
N LEU A 163 19.93 9.72 7.25
CA LEU A 163 20.74 9.48 6.07
C LEU A 163 22.13 10.10 6.23
N ARG A 164 23.18 9.32 5.95
CA ARG A 164 24.58 9.79 5.98
C ARG A 164 25.20 9.71 4.59
N PRO A 165 26.07 10.66 4.21
CA PRO A 165 26.85 10.49 3.00
C PRO A 165 27.74 9.26 3.15
N ASN A 166 27.80 8.42 2.12
CA ASN A 166 28.64 7.24 2.16
C ASN A 166 30.13 7.64 2.18
N THR A 167 30.86 7.18 3.19
CA THR A 167 32.31 7.38 3.32
C THR A 167 33.12 6.11 3.04
N THR A 168 32.46 4.99 2.75
CA THR A 168 33.09 3.66 2.64
C THR A 168 32.85 3.06 1.26
N ASP A 169 33.76 2.21 0.78
CA ASP A 169 33.51 1.49 -0.47
C ASP A 169 32.41 0.43 -0.28
N LEU A 170 31.27 0.60 -0.97
CA LEU A 170 30.17 -0.36 -0.94
C LEU A 170 30.48 -1.63 -1.75
N SER A 171 31.56 -1.66 -2.54
CA SER A 171 31.94 -2.82 -3.35
C SER A 171 32.26 -4.07 -2.51
N ALA A 172 32.63 -3.87 -1.24
CA ALA A 172 32.92 -4.95 -0.28
C ALA A 172 31.66 -5.66 0.25
N TYR A 173 30.47 -5.12 0.01
CA TYR A 173 29.21 -5.65 0.53
C TYR A 173 28.47 -6.47 -0.53
N GLU A 174 27.78 -7.52 -0.10
CA GLU A 174 26.90 -8.32 -0.96
C GLU A 174 25.67 -7.49 -1.36
N LYS A 175 25.51 -7.24 -2.66
CA LYS A 175 24.38 -6.48 -3.20
C LYS A 175 23.08 -7.31 -3.17
N GLN A 176 22.08 -6.82 -2.46
CA GLN A 176 20.73 -7.38 -2.43
C GLN A 176 19.83 -6.82 -3.55
N LYS A 177 18.65 -7.43 -3.69
CA LYS A 177 17.60 -6.97 -4.60
C LYS A 177 17.18 -5.54 -4.24
N LEU A 178 16.89 -4.74 -5.26
CA LEU A 178 16.27 -3.41 -5.12
C LEU A 178 15.02 -3.48 -4.23
N ALA A 179 14.99 -2.65 -3.19
CA ALA A 179 13.83 -2.44 -2.35
C ALA A 179 12.85 -1.53 -3.09
N ASP A 180 11.70 -2.10 -3.46
CA ASP A 180 10.55 -1.42 -4.04
C ASP A 180 9.42 -1.27 -3.00
N LEU A 181 8.30 -0.69 -3.40
CA LEU A 181 7.12 -0.56 -2.54
C LEU A 181 6.60 -1.89 -1.97
N ASN A 182 6.94 -3.03 -2.56
CA ASN A 182 6.53 -4.35 -2.11
C ASN A 182 7.58 -5.02 -1.20
N ALA A 183 8.78 -4.47 -1.12
CA ALA A 183 9.84 -4.98 -0.28
C ALA A 183 9.43 -4.94 1.20
N ALA A 184 9.88 -5.97 1.92
CA ALA A 184 9.95 -5.92 3.36
C ALA A 184 11.27 -5.25 3.77
N HIS A 185 11.35 -4.86 5.04
CA HIS A 185 12.61 -4.45 5.65
C HIS A 185 13.68 -5.54 5.51
N PRO A 186 14.90 -5.19 5.06
CA PRO A 186 15.99 -6.16 4.94
C PRO A 186 16.50 -6.61 6.32
N THR A 187 17.31 -7.66 6.31
CA THR A 187 18.05 -8.12 7.51
C THR A 187 18.89 -6.97 8.07
N GLY A 188 19.04 -6.90 9.39
CA GLY A 188 19.74 -5.79 10.06
C GLY A 188 18.81 -4.66 10.50
N THR A 189 17.55 -4.67 10.06
CA THR A 189 16.57 -3.65 10.46
C THR A 189 16.14 -3.87 11.89
N ILE A 190 16.02 -2.79 12.66
CA ILE A 190 15.40 -2.84 13.98
C ILE A 190 14.09 -2.07 13.98
N LEU A 191 13.06 -2.70 14.53
CA LEU A 191 11.73 -2.15 14.69
C LEU A 191 11.52 -1.81 16.16
N LYS A 192 10.90 -0.68 16.46
CA LYS A 192 10.57 -0.22 17.81
C LYS A 192 9.07 -0.06 17.95
N THR A 193 8.46 -0.70 18.94
CA THR A 193 7.03 -0.51 19.18
C THR A 193 6.73 0.90 19.71
N THR A 194 5.61 1.48 19.29
CA THR A 194 5.16 2.80 19.76
C THR A 194 4.55 2.75 21.16
N SER A 195 3.87 1.64 21.49
CA SER A 195 3.18 1.40 22.77
C SER A 195 4.10 0.94 23.90
N GLY A 196 5.13 0.15 23.57
CA GLY A 196 6.10 -0.38 24.52
C GLY A 196 7.52 -0.07 24.07
N SER A 197 8.47 0.05 24.98
CA SER A 197 9.90 0.20 24.64
C SER A 197 10.52 -1.11 24.14
N THR A 198 9.76 -1.92 23.40
CA THR A 198 10.20 -3.20 22.85
C THR A 198 10.85 -2.99 21.50
N TYR A 199 11.98 -3.67 21.29
CA TYR A 199 12.73 -3.64 20.05
C TYR A 199 12.76 -5.04 19.43
N TYR A 200 12.70 -5.10 18.10
CA TYR A 200 12.80 -6.33 17.33
C TYR A 200 13.89 -6.18 16.28
N PHE A 201 14.76 -7.18 16.16
CA PHE A 201 15.74 -7.28 15.10
C PHE A 201 15.23 -8.20 13.99
N ILE A 202 15.32 -7.76 12.73
CA ILE A 202 14.90 -8.53 11.56
C ILE A 202 16.08 -9.32 11.02
N GLU A 203 15.93 -10.65 10.95
CA GLU A 203 16.94 -11.54 10.42
C GLU A 203 16.29 -12.76 9.75
N ASN A 204 16.68 -13.08 8.52
CA ASN A 204 16.25 -14.30 7.81
C ASN A 204 14.73 -14.51 7.82
N PHE A 205 13.95 -13.46 7.54
CA PHE A 205 12.47 -13.49 7.56
C PHE A 205 11.85 -13.87 8.91
N THR A 206 12.60 -13.68 10.00
CA THR A 206 12.11 -13.77 11.38
C THR A 206 12.32 -12.45 12.09
N LYS A 207 11.52 -12.20 13.12
CA LYS A 207 11.76 -11.09 14.05
C LYS A 207 12.25 -11.66 15.39
N LYS A 208 13.28 -11.07 15.97
CA LYS A 208 13.83 -11.46 17.26
C LYS A 208 13.69 -10.31 18.24
N LYS A 209 12.98 -10.51 19.34
CA LYS A 209 12.88 -9.51 20.41
C LYS A 209 14.26 -9.27 21.03
N ILE A 210 14.63 -8.00 21.23
CA ILE A 210 15.87 -7.60 21.89
C ILE A 210 15.56 -7.34 23.36
N VAL A 211 16.23 -8.04 24.28
CA VAL A 211 15.98 -7.95 25.72
C VAL A 211 16.66 -6.72 26.33
N ASN A 212 17.93 -6.49 25.99
CA ASN A 212 18.76 -5.41 26.53
C ASN A 212 19.29 -4.52 25.39
N PRO A 213 18.44 -3.63 24.81
CA PRO A 213 18.87 -2.76 23.73
C PRO A 213 19.88 -1.70 24.22
N SER A 214 21.06 -1.65 23.59
CA SER A 214 22.04 -0.58 23.83
C SER A 214 21.62 0.69 23.08
N PRO A 215 21.54 1.88 23.71
CA PRO A 215 21.12 3.13 23.07
C PRO A 215 21.88 3.49 21.80
N ASN A 216 23.16 3.11 21.72
CA ASN A 216 24.01 3.41 20.56
C ASN A 216 23.68 2.54 19.34
N ASN A 217 23.04 1.39 19.53
CA ASN A 217 22.79 0.39 18.49
C ASN A 217 21.31 0.35 18.04
N ILE A 218 20.53 1.39 18.37
CA ILE A 218 19.10 1.47 18.07
C ILE A 218 18.71 2.85 17.51
N GLN A 219 19.67 3.61 17.00
CA GLN A 219 19.45 5.00 16.59
C GLN A 219 18.54 5.11 15.36
N ASN A 220 18.52 4.09 14.49
CA ASN A 220 17.71 4.09 13.27
C ASN A 220 16.50 3.14 13.37
N ALA A 221 16.00 2.91 14.58
CA ALA A 221 14.86 2.04 14.81
C ALA A 221 13.59 2.60 14.14
N ILE A 222 12.90 1.73 13.40
CA ILE A 222 11.66 2.08 12.68
C ILE A 222 10.47 1.85 13.59
N ALA A 223 9.62 2.86 13.75
CA ALA A 223 8.43 2.76 14.58
C ALA A 223 7.42 1.74 14.01
N VAL A 224 6.83 0.92 14.87
CA VAL A 224 5.75 -0.03 14.55
C VAL A 224 4.67 0.02 15.62
N ASP A 225 3.43 -0.24 15.26
CA ASP A 225 2.35 -0.38 16.25
C ASP A 225 2.19 -1.83 16.66
N GLU A 226 2.43 -2.15 17.93
CA GLU A 226 2.23 -3.52 18.44
C GLU A 226 0.77 -3.98 18.29
N GLU A 227 -0.16 -3.04 18.45
CA GLU A 227 -1.59 -3.28 18.24
C GLU A 227 -1.91 -3.77 16.82
N SER A 228 -1.06 -3.50 15.82
CA SER A 228 -1.26 -3.96 14.44
C SER A 228 -1.28 -5.49 14.29
N LEU A 229 -0.72 -6.23 15.26
CA LEU A 229 -0.77 -7.69 15.27
C LEU A 229 -2.11 -8.24 15.76
N ASN A 230 -2.83 -7.45 16.55
CA ASN A 230 -4.07 -7.87 17.22
C ASN A 230 -5.31 -7.18 16.65
N LYS A 231 -5.16 -5.98 16.07
CA LYS A 231 -6.21 -5.26 15.36
C LYS A 231 -6.35 -5.82 13.95
N SER A 232 -7.56 -6.19 13.61
CA SER A 232 -7.91 -6.70 12.29
C SER A 232 -9.35 -6.33 11.96
N ASP A 233 -9.62 -6.06 10.70
CA ASP A 233 -10.97 -6.03 10.16
C ASP A 233 -11.27 -7.35 9.42
N PHE A 234 -12.53 -7.62 9.11
CA PHE A 234 -12.88 -8.78 8.30
C PHE A 234 -14.11 -8.53 7.43
N CYS A 235 -14.24 -9.31 6.36
CA CYS A 235 -15.48 -9.43 5.62
C CYS A 235 -15.82 -10.89 5.30
N ILE A 236 -17.09 -11.13 5.04
CA ILE A 236 -17.60 -12.43 4.62
C ILE A 236 -17.82 -12.37 3.11
N LEU A 237 -17.19 -13.27 2.36
CA LEU A 237 -17.33 -13.35 0.91
C LEU A 237 -18.77 -13.70 0.52
N GLU A 238 -19.38 -12.84 -0.30
CA GLU A 238 -20.71 -13.05 -0.85
C GLU A 238 -20.64 -13.46 -2.31
N LYS A 239 -21.50 -14.41 -2.70
CA LYS A 239 -21.58 -14.88 -4.08
C LYS A 239 -22.24 -13.83 -4.97
N ASN A 240 -21.60 -13.51 -6.09
CA ASN A 240 -22.20 -12.63 -7.09
C ASN A 240 -23.40 -13.33 -7.75
N LYS A 241 -24.57 -12.68 -7.76
CA LYS A 241 -25.82 -13.22 -8.32
C LYS A 241 -25.74 -13.50 -9.83
N LEU A 242 -24.98 -12.69 -10.57
CA LEU A 242 -24.86 -12.78 -12.03
C LEU A 242 -23.73 -13.73 -12.46
N PHE A 243 -22.70 -13.90 -11.64
CA PHE A 243 -21.51 -14.69 -11.98
C PHE A 243 -21.22 -15.71 -10.89
N PRO A 244 -21.66 -16.99 -11.01
CA PRO A 244 -21.63 -17.97 -9.93
C PRO A 244 -20.23 -18.42 -9.50
N LYS A 245 -19.18 -18.01 -10.23
CA LYS A 245 -17.77 -18.26 -9.89
C LYS A 245 -17.11 -17.07 -9.19
N LYS A 246 -17.79 -15.93 -9.09
CA LYS A 246 -17.25 -14.70 -8.51
C LYS A 246 -17.85 -14.46 -7.13
N TYR A 247 -16.97 -14.13 -6.20
CA TYR A 247 -17.30 -13.75 -4.85
C TYR A 247 -16.68 -12.39 -4.56
N SER A 248 -17.37 -11.59 -3.78
CA SER A 248 -16.89 -10.27 -3.41
C SER A 248 -17.26 -9.94 -1.97
N CYS A 249 -16.43 -9.17 -1.30
CA CYS A 249 -16.82 -8.47 -0.08
C CYS A 249 -16.06 -7.16 0.06
N GLU A 250 -16.61 -6.26 0.88
CA GLU A 250 -16.06 -4.95 1.13
C GLU A 250 -15.65 -4.83 2.59
N VAL A 251 -14.45 -4.32 2.84
CA VAL A 251 -13.91 -4.09 4.18
C VAL A 251 -13.73 -2.59 4.39
N PRO A 252 -14.45 -1.95 5.33
CA PRO A 252 -14.12 -0.60 5.75
C PRO A 252 -12.80 -0.61 6.51
N LEU A 253 -11.92 0.38 6.25
CA LEU A 253 -10.60 0.47 6.87
C LEU A 253 -10.57 1.33 8.14
N SER A 254 -11.72 1.68 8.71
CA SER A 254 -11.81 2.64 9.81
C SER A 254 -11.05 2.20 11.06
N GLN A 255 -10.93 0.88 11.32
CA GLN A 255 -10.23 0.39 12.52
C GLN A 255 -8.72 0.31 12.34
N ILE A 256 -8.23 0.21 11.10
CA ILE A 256 -6.81 -0.02 10.81
C ILE A 256 -6.13 1.12 10.06
N VAL A 257 -6.86 2.14 9.58
CA VAL A 257 -6.29 3.26 8.82
C VAL A 257 -5.20 4.01 9.59
N GLY A 258 -5.35 4.14 10.91
CA GLY A 258 -4.42 4.82 11.80
C GLY A 258 -3.18 4.02 12.17
N LEU A 259 -3.10 2.74 11.82
CA LEU A 259 -1.93 1.91 12.11
C LEU A 259 -0.75 2.28 11.20
N ILE A 260 0.45 2.29 11.79
CA ILE A 260 1.73 2.48 11.11
C ILE A 260 2.02 1.28 10.22
N GLY A 261 2.39 1.55 8.97
CA GLY A 261 2.74 0.54 7.98
C GLY A 261 2.12 0.79 6.62
N LYS A 262 2.73 0.21 5.58
CA LYS A 262 2.21 0.25 4.20
C LYS A 262 1.63 -1.09 3.74
N ASP A 263 1.87 -2.16 4.49
CA ASP A 263 1.60 -3.52 4.07
C ASP A 263 0.30 -4.03 4.70
N TYR A 264 -0.58 -4.54 3.85
CA TYR A 264 -1.82 -5.17 4.25
C TYR A 264 -1.67 -6.69 4.13
N ARG A 265 -1.91 -7.40 5.23
CA ARG A 265 -1.96 -8.86 5.28
C ARG A 265 -3.41 -9.30 5.20
N PHE A 266 -3.70 -10.18 4.25
CA PHE A 266 -5.00 -10.81 4.09
C PHE A 266 -4.86 -12.29 4.43
N THR A 267 -5.82 -12.79 5.20
CA THR A 267 -5.92 -14.19 5.57
C THR A 267 -7.30 -14.68 5.19
N LEU A 268 -7.36 -15.59 4.22
CA LEU A 268 -8.57 -16.31 3.84
C LEU A 268 -8.57 -17.63 4.60
N ASP A 269 -9.49 -17.77 5.56
CA ASP A 269 -9.63 -18.94 6.42
C ASP A 269 -10.77 -19.86 5.92
N GLY A 270 -10.67 -21.16 6.19
CA GLY A 270 -11.74 -22.13 5.94
C GLY A 270 -11.85 -22.61 4.48
N LEU A 271 -10.74 -22.58 3.74
CA LEU A 271 -10.70 -23.01 2.34
C LEU A 271 -10.95 -24.51 2.21
N PRO A 272 -11.96 -24.95 1.43
CA PRO A 272 -12.16 -26.37 1.14
C PRO A 272 -10.95 -26.96 0.39
N ALA A 273 -10.55 -28.19 0.74
CA ALA A 273 -9.33 -28.82 0.17
C ALA A 273 -9.33 -28.96 -1.36
N ASN A 274 -10.51 -29.00 -2.00
CA ASN A 274 -10.67 -29.15 -3.45
C ASN A 274 -10.86 -27.82 -4.19
N ILE A 275 -10.75 -26.67 -3.51
CA ILE A 275 -11.01 -25.40 -4.15
C ILE A 275 -9.84 -24.96 -5.02
N GLN A 276 -10.16 -24.55 -6.25
CA GLN A 276 -9.20 -23.94 -7.17
C GLN A 276 -9.58 -22.48 -7.36
N ILE A 277 -8.79 -21.60 -6.77
CA ILE A 277 -8.91 -20.16 -7.00
C ILE A 277 -8.25 -19.84 -8.34
N LYS A 278 -8.96 -19.14 -9.22
CA LYS A 278 -8.45 -18.69 -10.51
C LYS A 278 -7.80 -17.32 -10.40
N LYS A 279 -8.43 -16.40 -9.66
CA LYS A 279 -7.96 -15.01 -9.55
C LYS A 279 -8.36 -14.40 -8.21
N ILE A 280 -7.47 -13.58 -7.64
CA ILE A 280 -7.78 -12.66 -6.55
C ILE A 280 -7.57 -11.24 -7.06
N GLY A 281 -8.50 -10.35 -6.76
CA GLY A 281 -8.42 -8.92 -7.03
C GLY A 281 -8.69 -8.14 -5.75
N LEU A 282 -7.90 -7.11 -5.50
CA LEU A 282 -8.12 -6.14 -4.44
C LEU A 282 -8.25 -4.78 -5.08
N LYS A 283 -9.19 -3.98 -4.60
CA LYS A 283 -9.40 -2.61 -5.06
C LYS A 283 -9.51 -1.72 -3.83
N PHE A 284 -8.45 -0.97 -3.58
CA PHE A 284 -8.38 0.02 -2.53
C PHE A 284 -9.01 1.31 -3.03
N GLU A 285 -9.92 1.91 -2.27
CA GLU A 285 -10.61 3.14 -2.67
C GLU A 285 -10.74 4.13 -1.52
N LYS A 286 -10.74 5.41 -1.87
CA LYS A 286 -11.26 6.47 -1.00
C LYS A 286 -12.74 6.67 -1.32
N SER A 287 -13.59 6.48 -0.33
CA SER A 287 -15.02 6.74 -0.42
C SER A 287 -15.29 8.23 -0.57
N LEU A 288 -16.37 8.57 -1.27
CA LEU A 288 -16.82 9.94 -1.48
C LEU A 288 -17.47 10.48 -0.19
N THR A 289 -16.65 10.72 0.83
CA THR A 289 -17.08 11.26 2.12
C THR A 289 -16.51 12.65 2.34
N ARG A 290 -17.18 13.44 3.19
CA ARG A 290 -16.75 14.80 3.54
C ARG A 290 -15.38 14.78 4.23
N GLU A 291 -15.13 13.78 5.06
CA GLU A 291 -13.89 13.58 5.80
C GLU A 291 -12.72 13.34 4.84
N ASN A 292 -12.89 12.45 3.84
CA ASN A 292 -11.87 12.19 2.82
C ASN A 292 -11.59 13.42 1.96
N PHE A 293 -12.62 14.20 1.64
CA PHE A 293 -12.47 15.45 0.89
C PHE A 293 -11.69 16.51 1.71
N GLN A 294 -12.03 16.69 2.99
CA GLN A 294 -11.32 17.60 3.89
C GLN A 294 -9.85 17.20 4.06
N PHE A 295 -9.59 15.90 4.22
CA PHE A 295 -8.23 15.36 4.27
C PHE A 295 -7.45 15.70 2.99
N PHE A 296 -8.06 15.50 1.81
CA PHE A 296 -7.43 15.84 0.53
C PHE A 296 -7.09 17.33 0.42
N LEU A 297 -8.02 18.22 0.81
CA LEU A 297 -7.76 19.66 0.81
C LEU A 297 -6.62 20.05 1.78
N GLY A 298 -6.56 19.39 2.94
CA GLY A 298 -5.46 19.56 3.91
C GLY A 298 -4.11 19.19 3.31
N GLU A 299 -4.01 18.03 2.67
CA GLU A 299 -2.78 17.57 2.01
C GLU A 299 -2.39 18.46 0.83
N LEU A 300 -3.36 18.91 0.03
CA LEU A 300 -3.12 19.85 -1.07
C LEU A 300 -2.57 21.18 -0.54
N LYS A 301 -3.14 21.71 0.55
CA LYS A 301 -2.66 22.94 1.21
C LYS A 301 -1.21 22.78 1.67
N LYS A 302 -0.86 21.69 2.36
CA LYS A 302 0.51 21.42 2.81
C LYS A 302 1.50 21.39 1.64
N ARG A 303 1.15 20.68 0.56
CA ARG A 303 1.99 20.60 -0.65
C ARG A 303 2.21 21.96 -1.31
N MET A 304 1.16 22.78 -1.37
CA MET A 304 1.26 24.14 -1.89
C MET A 304 2.18 24.99 -1.02
N LEU A 305 1.98 25.00 0.31
CA LEU A 305 2.83 25.76 1.24
C LEU A 305 4.32 25.35 1.12
N TYR A 306 4.59 24.05 1.10
CA TYR A 306 5.94 23.51 0.91
C TYR A 306 6.57 23.99 -0.42
N ARG A 307 5.83 23.90 -1.53
CA ARG A 307 6.34 24.30 -2.85
C ARG A 307 6.58 25.81 -2.97
N PHE A 308 5.82 26.62 -2.26
CA PHE A 308 5.98 28.08 -2.25
C PHE A 308 6.91 28.60 -1.13
N GLY A 309 7.59 27.71 -0.40
CA GLY A 309 8.59 28.09 0.60
C GLY A 309 8.01 28.70 1.88
N PHE A 310 6.69 28.58 2.09
CA PHE A 310 6.09 28.90 3.38
C PHE A 310 6.40 27.74 4.33
N LYS A 311 7.55 27.80 5.01
CA LYS A 311 7.80 26.93 6.16
C LYS A 311 6.77 27.29 7.22
N ASP A 312 6.11 26.28 7.77
CA ASP A 312 5.12 26.44 8.83
C ASP A 312 5.72 27.32 9.95
N ALA A 313 5.06 28.45 10.21
CA ALA A 313 5.33 29.34 11.34
C ALA A 313 4.60 28.83 12.59
#